data_AF-D3AUE8-F1
#
_entry.id   AF-D3AUE8-F1
#
_cell.length_a   1.000
_cell.length_b   1.000
_cell.length_c   1.000
_cell.angle_alpha   90.00
_cell.angle_beta   90.00
_cell.angle_gamma   90.00
#
_symmetry.space_group_name_H-M   'P 1'
#
loop_
_entity.id
_entity.type
_entity.pdbx_description
1 polymer ?
#
loop_
_entity_poly.entity_id
_entity_poly.type
_entity_poly.pdbx_seq_one_letter_code
_entity_poly.pdbx_strand_id
1 'polypeptide(L)'
;MGENPEITSKDYLSLFNAYNDIEVIMNSGRSIKIPDKFTSPQHAIDVVRRMLNACGMVIDDTMPSVIGFLDKNIRISVDKAPIVDSDVGINASIRIVNQQTVSEQKLLESKSATAEMLHFLTACIRYGVSVCIAGSTGSGKTTVMAWLLSQVPNNRRLITIEEGSREFDLIKRDADGNILNSVVHLLTRPHENPAMNINQDFLLERVLRKHPDVIGVGEMRSAAESLSAAESSRTGHTVCTTIHS
;
A
#
# COMPACT_ATOMS: atom_id res chain seq x y z
N MET A 1 15.20 -18.81 -20.46
CA MET A 1 15.42 -19.22 -19.07
C MET A 1 14.06 -19.63 -18.54
N GLY A 2 13.91 -20.91 -18.17
CA GLY A 2 12.60 -21.52 -17.93
C GLY A 2 11.90 -20.87 -16.75
N GLU A 3 10.66 -20.42 -16.97
CA GLU A 3 9.76 -20.07 -15.87
C GLU A 3 9.68 -21.27 -14.93
N ASN A 4 10.05 -21.08 -13.66
CA ASN A 4 9.81 -22.09 -12.64
C ASN A 4 8.28 -22.17 -12.46
N PRO A 5 7.63 -23.29 -12.79
CA PRO A 5 6.16 -23.37 -12.88
C PRO A 5 5.43 -23.13 -11.55
N GLU A 6 6.15 -23.10 -10.42
CA GLU A 6 5.60 -22.73 -9.10
C GLU A 6 5.52 -21.21 -8.85
N ILE A 7 6.25 -20.39 -9.62
CA ILE A 7 6.25 -18.93 -9.52
C ILE A 7 5.33 -18.38 -10.62
N THR A 8 4.02 -18.56 -10.44
CA THR A 8 3.02 -17.84 -11.24
C THR A 8 3.00 -16.36 -10.82
N SER A 9 2.21 -15.49 -11.45
CA SER A 9 2.38 -14.02 -11.34
C SER A 9 1.50 -13.32 -10.29
N LYS A 10 1.03 -14.02 -9.25
CA LYS A 10 0.09 -13.45 -8.28
C LYS A 10 0.64 -13.44 -6.85
N ASP A 11 1.09 -12.25 -6.45
CA ASP A 11 1.43 -11.83 -5.09
C ASP A 11 2.54 -12.62 -4.39
N TYR A 12 3.78 -12.18 -4.56
CA TYR A 12 4.94 -12.68 -3.82
C TYR A 12 5.74 -11.50 -3.28
N LEU A 13 6.44 -11.75 -2.17
CA LEU A 13 7.45 -10.88 -1.62
C LEU A 13 8.81 -11.51 -1.92
N SER A 14 9.66 -10.79 -2.65
CA SER A 14 11.05 -11.19 -2.86
C SER A 14 11.94 -10.52 -1.83
N LEU A 15 12.70 -11.32 -1.09
CA LEU A 15 13.70 -10.89 -0.14
C LEU A 15 15.09 -11.19 -0.69
N PHE A 16 15.97 -10.20 -0.67
CA PHE A 16 17.38 -10.31 -0.99
C PHE A 16 18.12 -10.08 0.32
N ASN A 17 18.51 -11.15 1.01
CA ASN A 17 19.21 -11.03 2.29
C ASN A 17 20.72 -10.84 2.08
N ALA A 18 21.23 -11.26 0.90
CA ALA A 18 22.60 -11.06 0.43
C ALA A 18 22.65 -11.18 -1.09
N TYR A 19 23.78 -10.82 -1.69
CA TYR A 19 24.01 -10.98 -3.13
C TYR A 19 23.83 -12.44 -3.62
N ASN A 20 23.97 -13.42 -2.73
CA ASN A 20 23.86 -14.84 -3.02
C ASN A 20 22.72 -15.55 -2.24
N ASP A 21 21.84 -14.79 -1.60
CA ASP A 21 20.70 -15.30 -0.84
C ASP A 21 19.41 -14.58 -1.24
N ILE A 22 18.63 -15.22 -2.11
CA ILE A 22 17.35 -14.71 -2.59
C ILE A 22 16.24 -15.67 -2.17
N GLU A 23 15.20 -15.11 -1.58
CA GLU A 23 14.08 -15.82 -1.00
C GLU A 23 12.76 -15.23 -1.53
N VAL A 24 11.78 -16.09 -1.79
CA VAL A 24 10.44 -15.70 -2.24
C VAL A 24 9.43 -16.22 -1.24
N ILE A 25 8.66 -15.31 -0.64
CA ILE A 25 7.54 -15.63 0.24
C ILE A 25 6.26 -15.61 -0.60
N MET A 26 5.58 -16.75 -0.64
CA MET A 26 4.29 -16.93 -1.28
C MET A 26 3.15 -16.44 -0.40
N ASN A 27 1.99 -16.14 -1.00
CA ASN A 27 0.75 -15.80 -0.28
C ASN A 27 0.33 -16.79 0.81
N SER A 28 0.72 -18.06 0.70
CA SER A 28 0.46 -19.08 1.74
C SER A 28 1.30 -18.88 3.01
N GLY A 29 2.22 -17.91 3.02
CA GLY A 29 3.24 -17.74 4.05
C GLY A 29 4.43 -18.70 3.89
N ARG A 30 4.40 -19.59 2.89
CA ARG A 30 5.53 -20.47 2.58
C ARG A 30 6.66 -19.67 1.96
N SER A 31 7.87 -19.86 2.50
CA SER A 31 9.08 -19.25 1.98
C SER A 31 9.95 -20.26 1.24
N ILE A 32 10.53 -19.85 0.12
CA ILE A 32 11.37 -20.69 -0.75
C ILE A 32 12.61 -19.90 -1.18
N LYS A 33 13.80 -20.47 -0.95
CA LYS A 33 15.05 -19.94 -1.53
C LYS A 33 15.14 -20.30 -3.00
N ILE A 34 15.49 -19.33 -3.84
CA ILE A 34 15.66 -19.55 -5.28
C ILE A 34 17.14 -19.73 -5.63
N PRO A 35 17.47 -20.47 -6.71
CA PRO A 35 18.86 -20.75 -7.07
C PRO A 35 19.59 -19.53 -7.68
N ASP A 36 18.85 -18.55 -8.19
CA ASP A 36 19.38 -17.32 -8.76
C ASP A 36 20.18 -16.51 -7.74
N LYS A 37 21.29 -15.92 -8.21
CA LYS A 37 22.24 -15.15 -7.40
C LYS A 37 22.84 -14.03 -8.22
N PHE A 38 23.22 -12.94 -7.57
CA PHE A 38 24.12 -11.97 -8.16
C PHE A 38 25.55 -12.53 -8.17
N THR A 39 26.39 -12.02 -9.09
CA THR A 39 27.78 -12.50 -9.23
C THR A 39 28.70 -12.00 -8.12
N SER A 40 28.38 -10.87 -7.49
CA SER A 40 29.15 -10.27 -6.39
C SER A 40 28.29 -9.26 -5.60
N PRO A 41 28.72 -8.84 -4.39
CA PRO A 41 28.09 -7.75 -3.66
C PRO A 41 27.91 -6.47 -4.48
N GLN A 42 28.96 -6.07 -5.20
CA GLN A 42 28.92 -4.88 -6.06
C GLN A 42 27.92 -5.04 -7.22
N HIS A 43 27.85 -6.22 -7.84
CA HIS A 43 26.89 -6.49 -8.91
C HIS A 43 25.44 -6.35 -8.42
N ALA A 44 25.13 -6.82 -7.21
CA ALA A 44 23.80 -6.65 -6.61
C ALA A 44 23.45 -5.17 -6.43
N ILE A 45 24.37 -4.38 -5.87
CA ILE A 45 24.22 -2.93 -5.70
C ILE A 45 23.97 -2.24 -7.05
N ASP A 46 24.75 -2.57 -8.09
CA ASP A 46 24.64 -1.92 -9.39
C ASP A 46 23.35 -2.29 -10.14
N VAL A 47 22.82 -3.50 -9.96
CA VAL A 47 21.50 -3.89 -10.48
C VAL A 47 20.41 -3.09 -9.78
N VAL A 48 20.39 -3.09 -8.44
CA VAL A 48 19.34 -2.42 -7.66
C VAL A 48 19.38 -0.90 -7.87
N ARG A 49 20.58 -0.30 -7.94
CA ARG A 49 20.73 1.13 -8.26
C ARG A 49 20.13 1.47 -9.62
N ARG A 50 20.32 0.64 -10.66
CA ARG A 50 19.69 0.86 -11.97
C ARG A 50 18.17 0.78 -11.91
N MET A 51 17.62 -0.14 -11.12
CA MET A 51 16.17 -0.26 -10.91
C MET A 51 15.59 0.97 -10.22
N LEU A 52 16.24 1.46 -9.16
CA LEU A 52 15.82 2.66 -8.43
C LEU A 52 15.92 3.93 -9.28
N ASN A 53 17.02 4.09 -10.04
CA ASN A 53 17.24 5.25 -10.91
C ASN A 53 16.15 5.38 -11.99
N ALA A 54 15.66 4.25 -12.54
CA ALA A 54 14.57 4.25 -13.51
C ALA A 54 13.26 4.86 -12.94
N CYS A 55 13.15 4.93 -11.61
CA CYS A 55 11.99 5.39 -10.88
C CYS A 55 12.23 6.73 -10.15
N GLY A 56 13.34 7.41 -10.45
CA GLY A 56 13.70 8.71 -9.87
C GLY A 56 14.19 8.63 -8.43
N MET A 57 14.61 7.45 -7.96
CA MET A 57 15.14 7.26 -6.61
C MET A 57 16.65 7.01 -6.68
N VAL A 58 17.37 7.50 -5.68
CA VAL A 58 18.83 7.42 -5.62
C VAL A 58 19.22 6.56 -4.42
N ILE A 59 20.23 5.72 -4.58
CA ILE A 59 20.90 5.00 -3.49
C ILE A 59 22.42 5.14 -3.62
N ASP A 60 23.05 5.73 -2.62
CA ASP A 60 24.49 5.99 -2.57
C ASP A 60 25.01 5.96 -1.12
N ASP A 61 26.27 6.34 -0.89
CA ASP A 61 26.88 6.23 0.44
C ASP A 61 26.37 7.29 1.43
N THR A 62 25.74 8.37 0.92
CA THR A 62 25.07 9.39 1.73
C THR A 62 23.62 9.01 2.03
N MET A 63 22.97 8.28 1.10
CA MET A 63 21.64 7.69 1.25
C MET A 63 21.70 6.16 1.06
N PRO A 64 22.14 5.39 2.08
CA PRO A 64 22.32 3.95 1.94
C PRO A 64 21.05 3.13 2.24
N SER A 65 19.93 3.78 2.56
CA SER A 65 18.61 3.16 2.80
C SER A 65 17.52 3.91 2.03
N VAL A 66 16.67 3.17 1.31
CA VAL A 66 15.63 3.74 0.44
C VAL A 66 14.35 2.91 0.53
N ILE A 67 13.22 3.57 0.70
CA ILE A 67 11.88 3.00 0.49
C ILE A 67 11.27 3.65 -0.75
N GLY A 68 10.74 2.82 -1.65
CA GLY A 68 10.49 3.22 -3.02
C GLY A 68 9.42 2.44 -3.78
N PHE A 69 9.20 2.87 -5.02
CA PHE A 69 8.22 2.29 -5.95
C PHE A 69 8.85 2.07 -7.32
N LEU A 70 8.94 0.80 -7.74
CA LEU A 70 9.51 0.43 -9.04
C LEU A 70 8.49 0.58 -10.19
N ASP A 71 7.22 0.38 -9.89
CA ASP A 71 6.09 0.57 -10.79
C ASP A 71 4.83 0.85 -9.94
N LYS A 72 3.68 1.09 -10.58
CA LYS A 72 2.39 1.42 -9.94
C LYS A 72 2.00 0.50 -8.79
N ASN A 73 2.41 -0.77 -8.84
CA ASN A 73 2.06 -1.80 -7.88
C ASN A 73 3.29 -2.53 -7.30
N ILE A 74 4.50 -2.03 -7.48
CA ILE A 74 5.71 -2.70 -6.99
C ILE A 74 6.41 -1.77 -6.01
N ARG A 75 6.38 -2.15 -4.72
CA ARG A 75 7.14 -1.48 -3.66
C ARG A 75 8.51 -2.13 -3.53
N ILE A 76 9.50 -1.32 -3.20
CA ILE A 76 10.84 -1.79 -2.89
C ILE A 76 11.37 -1.10 -1.63
N SER A 77 12.01 -1.85 -0.74
CA SER A 77 12.85 -1.33 0.34
C SER A 77 14.26 -1.86 0.12
N VAL A 78 15.27 -1.01 0.23
CA VAL A 78 16.66 -1.37 -0.04
C VAL A 78 17.58 -0.73 0.99
N ASP A 79 18.48 -1.53 1.54
CA ASP A 79 19.63 -1.09 2.31
C ASP A 79 20.93 -1.62 1.68
N LYS A 80 21.99 -0.82 1.74
CA LYS A 80 23.34 -1.21 1.28
C LYS A 80 24.43 -0.75 2.25
N ALA A 81 25.68 -1.11 1.97
CA ALA A 81 26.83 -0.54 2.68
C ALA A 81 26.78 1.01 2.66
N PRO A 82 27.15 1.70 3.75
CA PRO A 82 27.83 1.19 4.94
C PRO A 82 26.90 0.67 6.06
N ILE A 83 25.58 0.64 5.89
CA ILE A 83 24.64 0.16 6.93
C ILE A 83 24.35 -1.35 6.85
N VAL A 84 24.80 -1.98 5.77
CA VAL A 84 24.80 -3.44 5.55
C VAL A 84 26.25 -3.86 5.31
N ASP A 85 26.63 -5.05 5.79
CA ASP A 85 27.98 -5.59 5.59
C ASP A 85 28.37 -5.59 4.10
N SER A 86 29.60 -5.16 3.80
CA SER A 86 30.09 -5.05 2.42
C SER A 86 30.09 -6.39 1.68
N ASP A 87 30.27 -7.50 2.39
CA ASP A 87 30.28 -8.85 1.84
C ASP A 87 28.88 -9.38 1.53
N VAL A 88 27.84 -8.77 2.12
CA VAL A 88 26.43 -9.05 1.83
C VAL A 88 25.99 -8.30 0.57
N GLY A 89 26.42 -7.03 0.44
CA GLY A 89 26.15 -6.16 -0.70
C GLY A 89 24.82 -5.43 -0.60
N ILE A 90 23.70 -6.17 -0.59
CA ILE A 90 22.34 -5.60 -0.53
C ILE A 90 21.45 -6.37 0.44
N ASN A 91 20.65 -5.63 1.21
CA ASN A 91 19.42 -6.12 1.82
C ASN A 91 18.24 -5.47 1.09
N ALA A 92 17.37 -6.23 0.45
CA ALA A 92 16.23 -5.66 -0.26
C ALA A 92 14.95 -6.48 -0.12
N SER A 93 13.82 -5.80 -0.19
CA SER A 93 12.50 -6.38 -0.14
C SER A 93 11.66 -5.79 -1.26
N ILE A 94 11.20 -6.63 -2.19
CA ILE A 94 10.31 -6.22 -3.29
C ILE A 94 8.94 -6.85 -3.06
N ARG A 95 7.91 -6.01 -2.96
CA ARG A 95 6.54 -6.42 -2.73
C ARG A 95 5.65 -5.98 -3.89
N ILE A 96 4.95 -6.95 -4.49
CA ILE A 96 3.87 -6.67 -5.44
C ILE A 96 2.59 -6.41 -4.64
N VAL A 97 1.87 -5.35 -5.02
CA VAL A 97 0.65 -4.88 -4.36
C VAL A 97 -0.51 -4.99 -5.33
N ASN A 98 -1.28 -6.07 -5.24
CA ASN A 98 -2.47 -6.21 -6.04
C ASN A 98 -3.62 -5.34 -5.51
N GLN A 99 -4.24 -4.60 -6.42
CA GLN A 99 -5.45 -3.83 -6.12
C GLN A 99 -6.58 -4.77 -5.70
N GLN A 100 -7.26 -4.40 -4.63
CA GLN A 100 -8.30 -5.20 -4.03
C GLN A 100 -9.66 -4.78 -4.57
N THR A 101 -10.33 -5.73 -5.21
CA THR A 101 -11.79 -5.71 -5.39
C THR A 101 -12.35 -6.82 -4.51
N VAL A 102 -13.23 -6.44 -3.58
CA VAL A 102 -13.75 -7.36 -2.57
C VAL A 102 -15.27 -7.40 -2.69
N SER A 103 -15.83 -8.60 -2.86
CA SER A 103 -17.27 -8.81 -2.79
C SER A 103 -17.70 -9.13 -1.37
N GLU A 104 -18.94 -8.80 -1.03
CA GLU A 104 -19.54 -9.17 0.26
C GLU A 104 -19.50 -10.69 0.46
N GLN A 105 -19.90 -11.43 -0.56
CA GLN A 105 -19.89 -12.90 -0.54
C GLN A 105 -18.51 -13.47 -0.15
N LYS A 106 -17.42 -12.89 -0.68
CA LYS A 106 -16.06 -13.33 -0.33
C LYS A 106 -15.75 -13.12 1.16
N LEU A 107 -16.21 -12.02 1.76
CA LEU A 107 -16.01 -11.72 3.20
C LEU A 107 -16.83 -12.65 4.10
N LEU A 108 -18.03 -13.01 3.66
CA LEU A 108 -18.90 -13.96 4.37
C LEU A 108 -18.32 -15.39 4.31
N GLU A 109 -17.90 -15.82 3.11
CA GLU A 109 -17.30 -17.14 2.89
C GLU A 109 -15.98 -17.33 3.65
N SER A 110 -15.14 -16.28 3.70
CA SER A 110 -13.91 -16.29 4.48
C SER A 110 -14.14 -16.15 5.99
N LYS A 111 -15.40 -15.94 6.42
CA LYS A 111 -15.78 -15.64 7.81
C LYS A 111 -15.04 -14.43 8.40
N SER A 112 -14.64 -13.49 7.55
CA SER A 112 -13.97 -12.26 7.98
C SER A 112 -14.92 -11.28 8.66
N ALA A 113 -16.20 -11.33 8.32
CA ALA A 113 -17.27 -10.58 8.96
C ALA A 113 -18.62 -11.29 8.76
N THR A 114 -19.62 -10.99 9.59
CA THR A 114 -21.02 -11.37 9.33
C THR A 114 -21.73 -10.29 8.51
N ALA A 115 -22.87 -10.64 7.90
CA ALA A 115 -23.66 -9.68 7.13
C ALA A 115 -24.14 -8.50 8.00
N GLU A 116 -24.51 -8.76 9.25
CA GLU A 116 -24.92 -7.73 10.21
C GLU A 116 -23.79 -6.74 10.48
N MET A 117 -22.55 -7.21 10.66
CA MET A 117 -21.38 -6.35 10.84
C MET A 117 -21.15 -5.47 9.60
N LEU A 118 -21.20 -6.08 8.42
CA LEU A 118 -20.98 -5.40 7.14
C LEU A 118 -22.05 -4.32 6.86
N HIS A 119 -23.32 -4.65 7.10
CA HIS A 119 -24.42 -3.69 6.97
C HIS A 119 -24.34 -2.56 8.00
N PHE A 120 -23.97 -2.86 9.25
CA PHE A 120 -23.77 -1.85 10.27
C PHE A 120 -22.66 -0.85 9.89
N LEU A 121 -21.49 -1.35 9.48
CA LEU A 121 -20.39 -0.50 9.03
C LEU A 121 -20.76 0.33 7.80
N THR A 122 -21.52 -0.25 6.87
CA THR A 122 -22.03 0.46 5.69
C THR A 122 -22.96 1.61 6.10
N ALA A 123 -23.84 1.38 7.07
CA ALA A 123 -24.70 2.43 7.61
C ALA A 123 -23.87 3.55 8.25
N CYS A 124 -22.82 3.22 9.02
CA CYS A 124 -21.90 4.22 9.58
C CYS A 124 -21.36 5.17 8.51
N ILE A 125 -20.76 4.65 7.44
CA ILE A 125 -20.19 5.48 6.37
C ILE A 125 -21.27 6.31 5.65
N ARG A 126 -22.43 5.70 5.35
CA ARG A 126 -23.53 6.39 4.66
C ARG A 126 -24.07 7.58 5.46
N TYR A 127 -24.15 7.45 6.78
CA TYR A 127 -24.65 8.49 7.68
C TYR A 127 -23.56 9.35 8.33
N GLY A 128 -22.32 9.25 7.83
CA GLY A 128 -21.24 10.16 8.19
C GLY A 128 -20.49 9.82 9.48
N VAL A 129 -20.67 8.61 10.00
CA VAL A 129 -19.92 8.08 11.13
C VAL A 129 -18.57 7.54 10.65
N SER A 130 -17.49 8.16 11.12
CA SER A 130 -16.11 7.73 10.83
C SER A 130 -15.82 6.35 11.44
N VAL A 131 -15.04 5.53 10.72
CA VAL A 131 -14.75 4.13 11.07
C VAL A 131 -13.23 3.91 11.09
N CYS A 132 -12.74 3.27 12.15
CA CYS A 132 -11.37 2.80 12.27
C CYS A 132 -11.34 1.28 12.42
N ILE A 133 -10.61 0.59 11.56
CA ILE A 133 -10.47 -0.86 11.54
C ILE A 133 -9.11 -1.23 12.15
N ALA A 134 -9.12 -1.95 13.27
CA ALA A 134 -7.91 -2.31 14.01
C ALA A 134 -7.60 -3.82 13.89
N GLY A 135 -6.34 -4.18 14.11
CA GLY A 135 -5.86 -5.57 14.17
C GLY A 135 -4.42 -5.73 13.67
N SER A 136 -3.88 -6.94 13.74
CA SER A 136 -2.49 -7.23 13.38
C SER A 136 -2.18 -7.13 11.88
N THR A 137 -0.89 -7.13 11.53
CA THR A 137 -0.44 -7.23 10.13
C THR A 137 -0.99 -8.50 9.48
N GLY A 138 -1.58 -8.35 8.28
CA GLY A 138 -2.14 -9.49 7.55
C GLY A 138 -3.53 -9.96 8.02
N SER A 139 -4.17 -9.31 9.00
CA SER A 139 -5.49 -9.71 9.51
C SER A 139 -6.68 -9.39 8.59
N GLY A 140 -6.44 -8.78 7.42
CA GLY A 140 -7.49 -8.43 6.45
C GLY A 140 -8.12 -7.05 6.62
N LYS A 141 -7.54 -6.15 7.41
CA LYS A 141 -8.04 -4.77 7.62
C LYS A 141 -8.29 -4.03 6.32
N THR A 142 -7.30 -3.98 5.43
CA THR A 142 -7.39 -3.33 4.12
C THR A 142 -8.48 -3.96 3.26
N THR A 143 -8.68 -5.28 3.36
CA THR A 143 -9.72 -6.01 2.61
C THR A 143 -11.12 -5.57 3.03
N VAL A 144 -11.38 -5.48 4.35
CA VAL A 144 -12.65 -4.98 4.88
C VAL A 144 -12.83 -3.50 4.55
N MET A 145 -11.78 -2.70 4.66
CA MET A 145 -11.79 -1.29 4.28
C MET A 145 -12.12 -1.08 2.80
N ALA A 146 -11.51 -1.86 1.91
CA ALA A 146 -11.75 -1.81 0.47
C ALA A 146 -13.23 -2.08 0.14
N TRP A 147 -13.81 -3.11 0.77
CA TRP A 147 -15.23 -3.40 0.64
C TRP A 147 -16.08 -2.25 1.16
N LEU A 148 -15.80 -1.74 2.36
CA LEU A 148 -16.57 -0.67 2.99
C LEU A 148 -16.54 0.63 2.17
N LEU A 149 -15.36 1.03 1.68
CA LEU A 149 -15.22 2.19 0.81
C LEU A 149 -15.94 2.02 -0.53
N SER A 150 -16.05 0.78 -1.04
CA SER A 150 -16.84 0.50 -2.26
C SER A 150 -18.34 0.74 -2.06
N GLN A 151 -18.82 0.78 -0.81
CA GLN A 151 -20.22 1.05 -0.47
C GLN A 151 -20.54 2.56 -0.35
N VAL A 152 -19.55 3.44 -0.54
CA VAL A 152 -19.80 4.89 -0.61
C VAL A 152 -20.75 5.18 -1.78
N PRO A 153 -21.86 5.91 -1.53
CA PRO A 153 -22.82 6.27 -2.57
C PRO A 153 -22.16 7.03 -3.73
N ASN A 154 -22.62 6.76 -4.96
CA ASN A 154 -22.02 7.35 -6.18
C ASN A 154 -22.09 8.89 -6.23
N ASN A 155 -23.06 9.49 -5.53
CA ASN A 155 -23.24 10.94 -5.42
C ASN A 155 -22.36 11.59 -4.33
N ARG A 156 -21.56 10.81 -3.59
CA ARG A 156 -20.59 11.32 -2.62
C ARG A 156 -19.17 11.21 -3.17
N ARG A 157 -18.34 12.21 -2.86
CA ARG A 157 -16.94 12.29 -3.27
C ARG A 157 -16.05 11.54 -2.29
N LEU A 158 -15.50 10.42 -2.74
CA LEU A 158 -14.49 9.66 -2.01
C LEU A 158 -13.09 10.05 -2.47
N ILE A 159 -12.21 10.37 -1.52
CA ILE A 159 -10.79 10.53 -1.79
C ILE A 159 -10.00 9.57 -0.90
N THR A 160 -9.19 8.70 -1.50
CA THR A 160 -8.28 7.83 -0.76
C THR A 160 -6.88 8.43 -0.69
N ILE A 161 -6.18 8.15 0.39
CA ILE A 161 -4.77 8.45 0.60
C ILE A 161 -4.09 7.12 0.95
N GLU A 162 -3.19 6.67 0.09
CA GLU A 162 -2.54 5.37 0.19
C GLU A 162 -1.02 5.53 0.13
N GLU A 163 -0.31 4.67 0.85
CA GLU A 163 1.14 4.74 0.93
C GLU A 163 1.76 4.21 -0.35
N GLY A 164 2.18 5.12 -1.24
CA GLY A 164 3.07 4.79 -2.34
C GLY A 164 2.50 4.07 -3.55
N SER A 165 1.71 3.03 -3.31
CA SER A 165 1.02 2.24 -4.34
C SER A 165 -0.47 2.09 -3.99
N ARG A 166 -1.30 2.04 -5.03
CA ARG A 166 -2.75 1.90 -4.91
C ARG A 166 -3.11 0.47 -4.55
N GLU A 167 -3.75 0.30 -3.40
CA GLU A 167 -4.36 -0.93 -2.89
C GLU A 167 -5.87 -0.99 -3.21
N PHE A 168 -6.55 0.14 -3.35
CA PHE A 168 -7.99 0.18 -3.57
C PHE A 168 -8.38 0.35 -5.04
N ASP A 169 -9.26 -0.51 -5.58
CA ASP A 169 -9.91 -0.27 -6.87
C ASP A 169 -11.41 0.01 -6.72
N LEU A 170 -11.76 1.30 -6.74
CA LEU A 170 -13.09 1.77 -6.33
C LEU A 170 -13.84 2.54 -7.42
N ILE A 171 -13.22 2.76 -8.59
CA ILE A 171 -13.87 3.47 -9.70
C ILE A 171 -14.89 2.52 -10.34
N LYS A 172 -16.15 2.92 -10.33
CA LYS A 172 -17.25 2.16 -10.95
C LYS A 172 -17.51 2.71 -12.35
N ARG A 173 -17.71 1.81 -13.31
CA ARG A 173 -18.01 2.16 -14.69
C ARG A 173 -19.28 1.46 -15.17
N ASP A 174 -20.01 2.10 -16.08
CA ASP A 174 -21.09 1.44 -16.82
C ASP A 174 -20.54 0.58 -17.97
N ALA A 175 -21.45 -0.02 -18.74
CA ALA A 175 -21.11 -0.86 -19.88
C ALA A 175 -20.33 -0.13 -20.99
N ASP A 176 -20.53 1.19 -21.10
CA ASP A 176 -19.88 2.04 -22.10
C ASP A 176 -18.55 2.64 -21.59
N GLY A 177 -18.18 2.35 -20.34
CA GLY A 177 -16.93 2.78 -19.72
C GLY A 177 -17.00 4.14 -19.02
N ASN A 178 -18.17 4.77 -18.93
CA ASN A 178 -18.35 6.05 -18.24
C ASN A 178 -18.22 5.86 -16.73
N ILE A 179 -17.57 6.82 -16.07
CA ILE A 179 -17.37 6.78 -14.62
C ILE A 179 -18.68 7.13 -13.91
N LEU A 180 -19.14 6.25 -13.01
CA LEU A 180 -20.41 6.36 -12.30
C LEU A 180 -20.30 7.05 -10.93
N ASN A 181 -19.11 7.10 -10.34
CA ASN A 181 -18.88 7.62 -8.99
C ASN A 181 -17.73 8.64 -8.93
N SER A 182 -17.75 9.51 -7.92
CA SER A 182 -16.69 10.50 -7.71
C SER A 182 -15.59 9.95 -6.80
N VAL A 183 -14.62 9.23 -7.36
CA VAL A 183 -13.46 8.69 -6.63
C VAL A 183 -12.15 9.29 -7.10
N VAL A 184 -11.29 9.69 -6.16
CA VAL A 184 -9.89 10.08 -6.43
C VAL A 184 -8.96 9.26 -5.54
N HIS A 185 -7.87 8.75 -6.11
CA HIS A 185 -6.82 8.07 -5.36
C HIS A 185 -5.58 8.96 -5.29
N LEU A 186 -5.14 9.29 -4.08
CA LEU A 186 -3.89 10.01 -3.81
C LEU A 186 -2.85 9.03 -3.26
N LEU A 187 -1.62 9.19 -3.71
CA LEU A 187 -0.49 8.38 -3.26
C LEU A 187 0.57 9.27 -2.62
N THR A 188 1.13 8.81 -1.51
CA THR A 188 2.33 9.43 -0.95
C THR A 188 3.52 9.31 -1.91
N ARG A 189 4.41 10.29 -1.86
CA ARG A 189 5.69 10.31 -2.58
C ARG A 189 6.77 10.75 -1.59
N PRO A 190 7.39 9.80 -0.86
CA PRO A 190 8.44 10.12 0.08
C PRO A 190 9.64 10.69 -0.67
N HIS A 191 10.31 11.66 -0.05
CA HIS A 191 11.52 12.26 -0.57
C HIS A 191 12.41 12.68 0.60
N GLU A 192 13.74 12.60 0.44
CA GLU A 192 14.70 13.01 1.47
C GLU A 192 14.61 14.50 1.81
N ASN A 193 14.62 15.35 0.78
CA ASN A 193 14.35 16.77 0.93
C ASN A 193 12.93 16.98 1.51
N PRO A 194 12.80 17.52 2.74
CA PRO A 194 11.50 17.71 3.39
C PRO A 194 10.55 18.59 2.59
N ALA A 195 11.06 19.54 1.80
CA ALA A 195 10.25 20.43 0.97
C ALA A 195 9.58 19.71 -0.22
N MET A 196 10.09 18.53 -0.60
CA MET A 196 9.56 17.70 -1.68
C MET A 196 8.85 16.44 -1.15
N ASN A 197 8.86 16.20 0.16
CA ASN A 197 8.25 15.03 0.78
C ASN A 197 6.72 15.16 0.80
N ILE A 198 6.04 14.33 0.00
CA ILE A 198 4.57 14.24 -0.01
C ILE A 198 4.18 13.05 0.87
N ASN A 199 4.06 13.29 2.17
CA ASN A 199 3.62 12.27 3.13
C ASN A 199 2.09 12.28 3.31
N GLN A 200 1.58 11.36 4.13
CA GLN A 200 0.16 11.18 4.36
C GLN A 200 -0.49 12.39 5.05
N ASP A 201 0.19 12.98 6.03
CA ASP A 201 -0.26 14.16 6.76
C ASP A 201 -0.47 15.37 5.82
N PHE A 202 0.51 15.62 4.95
CA PHE A 202 0.42 16.65 3.92
C PHE A 202 -0.76 16.44 2.96
N LEU A 203 -1.00 15.19 2.53
CA LEU A 203 -2.14 14.87 1.66
C LEU A 203 -3.47 15.06 2.38
N LEU A 204 -3.54 14.73 3.66
CA LEU A 204 -4.73 14.88 4.49
C LEU A 204 -5.06 16.35 4.72
N GLU A 205 -4.09 17.22 4.94
CA GLU A 205 -4.34 18.67 5.02
C GLU A 205 -4.86 19.24 3.68
N ARG A 206 -4.32 18.74 2.57
CA ARG A 206 -4.72 19.20 1.22
C ARG A 206 -6.07 18.66 0.78
N VAL A 207 -6.46 17.47 1.23
CA VAL A 207 -7.71 16.84 0.80
C VAL A 207 -8.93 17.64 1.25
N LEU A 208 -8.85 18.32 2.39
CA LEU A 208 -9.95 19.16 2.92
C LEU A 208 -10.37 20.28 1.94
N ARG A 209 -9.44 20.75 1.09
CA ARG A 209 -9.71 21.77 0.06
C ARG A 209 -10.24 21.16 -1.26
N LYS A 210 -10.54 19.87 -1.28
CA LYS A 210 -11.01 19.12 -2.45
C LYS A 210 -12.47 18.68 -2.32
N HIS A 211 -13.20 19.25 -1.36
CA HIS A 211 -14.58 18.95 -1.04
C HIS A 211 -14.87 17.44 -0.90
N PRO A 212 -14.07 16.67 -0.13
CA PRO A 212 -14.36 15.27 0.07
C PRO A 212 -15.64 15.12 0.89
N ASP A 213 -16.43 14.09 0.61
CA ASP A 213 -17.48 13.61 1.50
C ASP A 213 -16.94 12.55 2.44
N VAL A 214 -16.09 11.67 1.90
CA VAL A 214 -15.47 10.55 2.59
C VAL A 214 -13.98 10.55 2.28
N ILE A 215 -13.15 10.39 3.31
CA ILE A 215 -11.70 10.28 3.20
C ILE A 215 -11.29 8.88 3.63
N GLY A 216 -10.71 8.10 2.73
CA GLY A 216 -10.16 6.78 3.01
C GLY A 216 -8.65 6.86 3.22
N VAL A 217 -8.15 6.65 4.43
CA VAL A 217 -6.71 6.65 4.72
C VAL A 217 -6.24 5.21 4.90
N GLY A 218 -5.39 4.69 4.01
CA GLY A 218 -5.09 3.26 3.95
C GLY A 218 -4.63 2.67 5.28
N GLU A 219 -3.73 3.35 5.98
CA GLU A 219 -3.25 2.97 7.31
C GLU A 219 -2.70 4.19 8.05
N MET A 220 -3.09 4.40 9.30
CA MET A 220 -2.47 5.40 10.17
C MET A 220 -1.40 4.74 11.03
N ARG A 221 -0.17 5.26 10.93
CA ARG A 221 1.00 4.76 11.66
C ARG A 221 1.53 5.75 12.67
N SER A 222 1.27 7.05 12.48
CA SER A 222 1.80 8.09 13.35
C SER A 222 0.71 8.81 14.15
N ALA A 223 1.12 9.40 15.28
CA ALA A 223 0.25 10.26 16.08
C ALA A 223 -0.20 11.50 15.29
N ALA A 224 0.65 12.04 14.42
CA ALA A 224 0.33 13.17 13.55
C ALA A 224 -0.81 12.81 12.57
N GLU A 225 -0.69 11.68 11.86
CA GLU A 225 -1.74 11.21 10.96
C GLU A 225 -3.07 10.96 11.68
N SER A 226 -2.99 10.38 12.89
CA SER A 226 -4.17 10.11 13.72
C SER A 226 -4.87 11.40 14.15
N LEU A 227 -4.10 12.45 14.52
CA LEU A 227 -4.63 13.75 14.88
C LEU A 227 -5.29 14.44 13.69
N SER A 228 -4.60 14.49 12.53
CA SER A 228 -5.11 15.11 11.30
C SER A 228 -6.40 14.43 10.81
N ALA A 229 -6.53 13.12 11.03
CA ALA A 229 -7.75 12.39 10.72
C ALA A 229 -8.89 12.71 11.68
N ALA A 230 -8.60 12.80 12.97
CA ALA A 230 -9.57 13.25 13.96
C ALA A 230 -10.04 14.69 13.66
N GLU A 231 -9.14 15.57 13.22
CA GLU A 231 -9.47 16.94 12.78
C GLU A 231 -10.35 16.97 11.54
N SER A 232 -10.04 16.13 10.55
CA SER A 232 -10.88 15.95 9.36
C SER A 232 -12.30 15.51 9.75
N SER A 233 -12.41 14.56 10.69
CA SER A 233 -13.69 14.11 11.23
C SER A 233 -14.44 15.22 11.98
N ARG A 234 -13.74 16.06 12.76
CA ARG A 234 -14.33 17.20 13.48
C ARG A 234 -14.85 18.30 12.56
N THR A 235 -14.31 18.41 11.35
CA THR A 235 -14.73 19.41 10.35
C THR A 235 -15.87 18.93 9.44
N GLY A 236 -16.50 17.79 9.76
CA GLY A 236 -17.68 17.27 9.08
C GLY A 236 -17.40 16.26 7.97
N HIS A 237 -16.16 15.80 7.82
CA HIS A 237 -15.78 14.82 6.80
C HIS A 237 -15.82 13.40 7.37
N THR A 238 -16.42 12.45 6.67
CA THR A 238 -16.40 11.04 7.11
C THR A 238 -15.02 10.45 6.86
N VAL A 239 -14.39 9.85 7.87
CA VAL A 239 -13.07 9.21 7.72
C VAL A 239 -13.20 7.70 7.87
N CYS A 240 -12.55 6.95 6.98
CA CYS A 240 -12.38 5.50 7.11
C CYS A 240 -10.88 5.19 7.09
N THR A 241 -10.38 4.43 8.07
CA THR A 241 -8.95 4.12 8.18
C THR A 241 -8.67 2.75 8.79
N THR A 242 -7.42 2.31 8.71
CA THR A 242 -6.91 1.17 9.48
C THR A 242 -5.80 1.58 10.47
N ILE A 243 -5.66 0.82 11.55
CA ILE A 243 -4.54 0.90 12.51
C ILE A 243 -4.05 -0.51 12.86
N HIS A 244 -2.78 -0.62 13.26
CA HIS A 244 -2.30 -1.85 13.91
C HIS A 244 -2.53 -1.78 15.42
N SER A 245 -3.04 -2.87 15.98
CA SER A 245 -3.28 -3.08 17.41
C SER A 245 -3.17 -4.55 17.76
#